data_AF-E3LQE2-F1
#
_entry.id   AF-E3LQE2-F1
#
_cell.length_a   1.000
_cell.length_b   1.000
_cell.length_c   1.000
_cell.angle_alpha   90.00
_cell.angle_beta   90.00
_cell.angle_gamma   90.00
#
_symmetry.space_group_name_H-M   'P 1'
#
loop_
_entity.id
_entity.type
_entity.pdbx_description
1 polymer ?
#
loop_
_entity_poly.entity_id
_entity_poly.type
_entity_poly.pdbx_seq_one_letter_code
_entity_poly.pdbx_strand_id
1 'polypeptide(L)'
;MRFLNFPFLVYENILKHLEPSELLLFSFCSLKTRALVSKMRHASTYTIFILDKPEKMSYGFVEKPEKEQILLSWTWKKIAMESENLDNWTQLKLKDVHLDCRVTFHGKLNIPTLLCRCEDVPTRKRFATALHSHMCEVFHVKPEMQFKLSLDYMNELPDTNTVRDVTFLKSSVNSTVADEFFEKFHVTRALFSKRCVPDRLLKDSYKFLEIKNLFVSWSSWLDISLLLKVKCENLVVQCSTLHKKDMIDFLNNWLEGNNTRLKAVSVFRSVANDAHLIMDNFNLEAWDPKVDKIKYDEPVRDYCEGLFCFMCDINKYMLRSGILRRKSDGTRALVRATYEQLHFLVLKN
;
A
#
# COMPACT_ATOMS: atom_id res chain seq x y z
N MET A 1 -20.99 -14.47 -31.35
CA MET A 1 -20.34 -15.55 -30.57
C MET A 1 -21.34 -16.69 -30.34
N ARG A 2 -21.09 -17.88 -30.91
CA ARG A 2 -21.89 -19.10 -30.63
C ARG A 2 -21.68 -19.65 -29.21
N PHE A 3 -20.61 -19.21 -28.54
CA PHE A 3 -20.31 -19.55 -27.15
C PHE A 3 -21.48 -19.23 -26.21
N LEU A 4 -22.29 -18.20 -26.48
CA LEU A 4 -23.43 -17.78 -25.64
C LEU A 4 -24.74 -18.60 -25.83
N ASN A 5 -24.67 -19.76 -26.51
CA ASN A 5 -25.82 -20.63 -26.77
C ASN A 5 -25.87 -21.92 -25.90
N PHE A 6 -24.91 -22.14 -25.01
CA PHE A 6 -24.91 -23.27 -24.08
C PHE A 6 -25.87 -23.05 -22.89
N PRO A 7 -26.32 -24.13 -22.22
CA PRO A 7 -27.06 -24.02 -20.97
C PRO A 7 -26.25 -23.35 -19.85
N PHE A 8 -26.93 -22.73 -18.89
CA PHE A 8 -26.30 -22.01 -17.77
C PHE A 8 -25.22 -22.80 -17.02
N LEU A 9 -25.48 -24.08 -16.75
CA LEU A 9 -24.55 -24.95 -15.99
C LEU A 9 -23.21 -25.14 -16.72
N VAL A 10 -23.21 -25.15 -18.04
CA VAL A 10 -21.98 -25.26 -18.84
C VAL A 10 -21.13 -24.00 -18.68
N TYR A 11 -21.75 -22.81 -18.66
CA TYR A 11 -21.02 -21.57 -18.38
C TYR A 11 -20.41 -21.55 -17.01
N GLU A 12 -21.19 -21.92 -15.99
CA GLU A 12 -20.69 -21.90 -14.63
C GLU A 12 -19.44 -22.77 -14.48
N ASN A 13 -19.42 -23.94 -15.12
CA ASN A 13 -18.25 -24.80 -15.14
C ASN A 13 -17.08 -24.21 -15.91
N ILE A 14 -17.30 -23.63 -17.10
CA ILE A 14 -16.20 -23.02 -17.87
C ILE A 14 -15.59 -21.84 -17.11
N LEU A 15 -16.44 -20.95 -16.59
CA LEU A 15 -15.98 -19.73 -15.92
C LEU A 15 -15.17 -20.02 -14.65
N LYS A 16 -15.49 -21.10 -13.92
CA LYS A 16 -14.70 -21.55 -12.75
C LYS A 16 -13.27 -21.96 -13.09
N HIS A 17 -12.98 -22.28 -14.34
CA HIS A 17 -11.64 -22.67 -14.81
C HIS A 17 -10.87 -21.53 -15.47
N LEU A 18 -11.48 -20.35 -15.60
CA LEU A 18 -10.79 -19.17 -16.15
C LEU A 18 -10.02 -18.44 -15.07
N GLU A 19 -8.84 -17.95 -15.43
CA GLU A 19 -8.05 -17.07 -14.58
C GLU A 19 -8.75 -15.71 -14.41
N PRO A 20 -8.48 -14.98 -13.31
CA PRO A 20 -9.05 -13.64 -13.09
C PRO A 20 -8.88 -12.65 -14.24
N SER A 21 -7.73 -12.67 -14.93
CA SER A 21 -7.46 -11.82 -16.09
C SER A 21 -8.30 -12.21 -17.31
N GLU A 22 -8.56 -13.51 -17.51
CA GLU A 22 -9.41 -14.04 -18.58
C GLU A 22 -10.88 -13.70 -18.32
N LEU A 23 -11.33 -13.81 -17.06
CA LEU A 23 -12.66 -13.37 -16.64
C LEU A 23 -12.85 -11.87 -16.88
N LEU A 24 -11.81 -11.06 -16.62
CA LEU A 24 -11.84 -9.62 -16.88
C LEU A 24 -12.01 -9.34 -18.38
N LEU A 25 -11.19 -9.94 -19.24
CA LEU A 25 -11.33 -9.78 -20.69
C LEU A 25 -12.69 -10.27 -21.19
N PHE A 26 -13.16 -11.41 -20.69
CA PHE A 26 -14.47 -11.97 -21.04
C PHE A 26 -15.62 -11.02 -20.66
N SER A 27 -15.49 -10.33 -19.53
CA SER A 27 -16.48 -9.33 -19.08
C SER A 27 -16.57 -8.10 -20.00
N PHE A 28 -15.56 -7.86 -20.83
CA PHE A 28 -15.56 -6.77 -21.81
C PHE A 28 -16.27 -7.14 -23.13
N CYS A 29 -16.44 -8.43 -23.43
CA CYS A 29 -16.95 -8.86 -24.74
C CYS A 29 -18.41 -8.47 -25.02
N SER A 30 -19.28 -8.46 -24.00
CA SER A 30 -20.70 -8.08 -24.15
C SER A 30 -21.37 -7.85 -22.80
N LEU A 31 -22.57 -7.25 -22.81
CA LEU A 31 -23.40 -7.13 -21.60
C LEU A 31 -23.79 -8.50 -21.02
N LYS A 32 -23.99 -9.51 -21.88
CA LYS A 32 -24.32 -10.88 -21.44
C LYS A 32 -23.15 -11.53 -20.70
N THR A 33 -21.94 -11.44 -21.25
CA THR A 33 -20.74 -12.01 -20.61
C THR A 33 -20.41 -11.27 -19.31
N ARG A 34 -20.57 -9.94 -19.29
CA ARG A 34 -20.48 -9.14 -18.05
C ARG A 34 -21.42 -9.64 -16.97
N ALA A 35 -22.69 -9.86 -17.31
CA ALA A 35 -23.71 -10.34 -16.37
C ALA A 35 -23.46 -11.79 -15.90
N LEU A 36 -22.73 -12.60 -16.67
CA LEU A 36 -22.31 -13.94 -16.25
C LEU A 36 -21.18 -13.84 -15.21
N VAL A 37 -20.13 -13.06 -15.50
CA VAL A 37 -19.00 -12.86 -14.58
C VAL A 37 -19.45 -12.20 -13.27
N SER A 38 -20.41 -11.27 -13.32
CA SER A 38 -20.91 -10.60 -12.12
C SER A 38 -21.71 -11.50 -11.17
N LYS A 39 -22.20 -12.64 -11.64
CA LYS A 39 -22.88 -13.64 -10.79
C LYS A 39 -21.91 -14.58 -10.08
N MET A 40 -20.62 -14.54 -10.44
CA MET A 40 -19.61 -15.37 -9.81
C MET A 40 -19.20 -14.79 -8.46
N ARG A 41 -18.76 -15.67 -7.55
CA ARG A 41 -18.10 -15.26 -6.32
C ARG A 41 -16.61 -15.05 -6.61
N HIS A 42 -16.12 -13.87 -6.29
CA HIS A 42 -14.71 -13.51 -6.41
C HIS A 42 -14.09 -13.41 -5.01
N ALA A 43 -12.87 -13.92 -4.82
CA ALA A 43 -12.23 -13.97 -3.50
C ALA A 43 -11.59 -12.63 -3.11
N SER A 44 -11.15 -11.84 -4.09
CA SER A 44 -10.39 -10.61 -3.88
C SER A 44 -11.28 -9.47 -3.41
N THR A 45 -10.87 -8.80 -2.33
CA THR A 45 -11.65 -7.71 -1.73
C THR A 45 -11.21 -6.33 -2.24
N TYR A 46 -9.94 -6.16 -2.57
CA TYR A 46 -9.37 -4.86 -2.92
C TYR A 46 -8.57 -4.90 -4.23
N THR A 47 -8.35 -3.72 -4.79
CA THR A 47 -7.61 -3.54 -6.04
C THR A 47 -6.57 -2.45 -5.94
N ILE A 48 -5.59 -2.48 -6.82
CA ILE A 48 -4.46 -1.55 -6.83
C ILE A 48 -4.14 -1.08 -8.24
N PHE A 49 -3.78 0.19 -8.36
CA PHE A 49 -3.11 0.72 -9.54
C PHE A 49 -1.61 0.77 -9.29
N ILE A 50 -0.84 0.30 -10.27
CA ILE A 50 0.62 0.26 -10.23
C ILE A 50 1.18 1.10 -11.37
N LEU A 51 1.97 2.12 -11.01
CA LEU A 51 2.62 3.07 -11.93
C LEU A 51 4.12 3.11 -11.62
N ASP A 52 4.86 2.13 -12.12
CA ASP A 52 6.31 2.01 -11.95
C ASP A 52 7.12 2.55 -13.13
N LYS A 53 6.45 2.86 -14.25
CA LYS A 53 7.05 3.29 -15.51
C LYS A 53 6.21 4.41 -16.15
N PRO A 54 6.83 5.31 -16.93
CA PRO A 54 6.17 6.52 -17.43
C PRO A 54 5.02 6.25 -18.41
N GLU A 55 5.07 5.11 -19.09
CA GLU A 55 4.16 4.80 -20.20
C GLU A 55 3.38 3.51 -19.97
N LYS A 56 3.25 3.09 -18.70
CA LYS A 56 2.56 1.85 -18.35
C LYS A 56 1.81 2.03 -17.05
N MET A 57 0.54 1.62 -17.06
CA MET A 57 -0.22 1.41 -15.85
C MET A 57 -0.64 -0.05 -15.77
N SER A 58 -0.63 -0.60 -14.56
CA SER A 58 -1.14 -1.95 -14.30
C SER A 58 -2.22 -1.88 -13.23
N TYR A 59 -3.16 -2.81 -13.32
CA TYR A 59 -4.27 -2.93 -12.41
C TYR A 59 -4.39 -4.38 -11.94
N GLY A 60 -4.61 -4.57 -10.65
CA GLY A 60 -4.57 -5.89 -10.05
C GLY A 60 -5.42 -6.05 -8.80
N PHE A 61 -5.59 -7.31 -8.40
CA PHE A 61 -6.11 -7.66 -7.08
C PHE A 61 -5.02 -7.59 -6.02
N VAL A 62 -5.44 -7.24 -4.80
CA VAL A 62 -4.59 -7.26 -3.62
C VAL A 62 -5.04 -8.40 -2.71
N GLU A 63 -4.21 -9.42 -2.58
CA GLU A 63 -4.41 -10.48 -1.58
C GLU A 63 -3.87 -10.03 -0.22
N LYS A 64 -2.64 -9.50 -0.24
CA LYS A 64 -1.94 -8.88 0.89
C LYS A 64 -1.10 -7.71 0.35
N PRO A 65 -0.69 -6.75 1.19
CA PRO A 65 0.32 -5.79 0.76
C PRO A 65 1.54 -6.48 0.17
N GLU A 66 2.06 -5.92 -0.92
CA GLU A 66 3.18 -6.48 -1.70
C GLU A 66 2.93 -7.80 -2.43
N LYS A 67 1.76 -8.43 -2.26
CA LYS A 67 1.32 -9.61 -3.01
C LYS A 67 0.13 -9.24 -3.87
N GLU A 68 0.45 -8.71 -5.05
CA GLU A 68 -0.54 -8.22 -5.99
C GLU A 68 -0.62 -9.16 -7.21
N GLN A 69 -1.83 -9.56 -7.58
CA GLN A 69 -2.08 -10.31 -8.81
C GLN A 69 -2.48 -9.33 -9.92
N ILE A 70 -1.62 -9.13 -10.90
CA ILE A 70 -1.90 -8.22 -12.02
C ILE A 70 -2.91 -8.85 -12.96
N LEU A 71 -4.01 -8.14 -13.21
CA LEU A 71 -5.10 -8.58 -14.07
C LEU A 71 -4.99 -8.01 -15.47
N LEU A 72 -4.57 -6.75 -15.57
CA LEU A 72 -4.52 -6.00 -16.81
C LEU A 72 -3.41 -4.95 -16.73
N SER A 73 -2.63 -4.83 -17.79
CA SER A 73 -1.77 -3.68 -18.02
C SER A 73 -2.25 -2.90 -19.24
N TRP A 74 -1.93 -1.62 -19.31
CA TRP A 74 -2.04 -0.86 -20.55
C TRP A 74 -0.85 0.08 -20.69
N THR A 75 -0.46 0.32 -21.94
CA THR A 75 0.66 1.17 -22.30
C THR A 75 0.28 2.11 -23.43
N TRP A 76 0.85 3.30 -23.36
CA TRP A 76 0.72 4.39 -24.34
C TRP A 76 2.09 4.82 -24.85
N LYS A 77 3.07 3.91 -24.79
CA LYS A 77 4.39 4.14 -25.37
C LYS A 77 4.22 4.56 -26.82
N LYS A 78 4.93 5.60 -27.24
CA LYS A 78 5.10 5.94 -28.67
C LYS A 78 5.82 4.78 -29.33
N ILE A 79 5.05 3.78 -29.77
CA ILE A 79 5.53 2.81 -30.75
C ILE A 79 5.84 3.67 -31.98
N ALA A 80 6.99 3.47 -32.62
CA ALA A 80 7.21 4.03 -33.94
C ALA A 80 6.13 3.42 -34.85
N MET A 81 5.00 4.10 -34.97
CA MET A 81 3.76 3.64 -35.62
C MET A 81 3.90 3.49 -37.14
N GLU A 82 5.12 3.54 -37.66
CA GLU A 82 5.42 3.59 -39.09
C GLU A 82 5.62 2.19 -39.72
N SER A 83 5.69 1.10 -38.94
CA SER A 83 6.01 -0.23 -39.51
C SER A 83 5.08 -1.40 -39.17
N GLU A 84 4.05 -1.25 -38.34
CA GLU A 84 3.16 -2.36 -37.97
C GLU A 84 1.71 -2.18 -38.47
N ASN A 85 1.25 -3.16 -39.26
CA ASN A 85 -0.06 -3.27 -39.90
C ASN A 85 -1.24 -2.67 -39.11
N LEU A 86 -1.99 -1.80 -39.78
CA LEU A 86 -3.14 -1.05 -39.28
C LEU A 86 -4.39 -1.90 -38.96
N ASP A 87 -4.40 -3.21 -39.29
CA ASP A 87 -5.63 -4.00 -39.40
C ASP A 87 -6.13 -4.71 -38.13
N ASN A 88 -5.46 -4.58 -36.98
CA ASN A 88 -5.79 -5.37 -35.77
C ASN A 88 -6.18 -4.54 -34.53
N TRP A 89 -6.66 -3.32 -34.73
CA TRP A 89 -7.15 -2.47 -33.63
C TRP A 89 -8.59 -2.84 -33.26
N THR A 90 -8.86 -2.91 -31.96
CA THR A 90 -10.20 -3.14 -31.41
C THR A 90 -10.59 -1.98 -30.51
N GLN A 91 -11.84 -1.53 -30.61
CA GLN A 91 -12.37 -0.51 -29.73
C GLN A 91 -12.96 -1.16 -28.46
N LEU A 92 -12.33 -0.89 -27.32
CA LEU A 92 -12.83 -1.28 -26.01
C LEU A 92 -13.77 -0.18 -25.49
N LYS A 93 -15.01 -0.55 -25.18
CA LYS A 93 -16.01 0.35 -24.60
C LYS A 93 -16.25 0.04 -23.13
N LEU A 94 -15.88 0.97 -22.27
CA LEU A 94 -16.07 0.91 -20.83
C LEU A 94 -16.84 2.15 -20.38
N LYS A 95 -18.13 1.96 -20.06
CA LYS A 95 -19.08 3.05 -19.77
C LYS A 95 -19.11 4.07 -20.92
N ASP A 96 -18.74 5.31 -20.64
CA ASP A 96 -18.62 6.45 -21.54
C ASP A 96 -17.25 6.57 -22.22
N VAL A 97 -16.27 5.75 -21.80
CA VAL A 97 -14.91 5.75 -22.35
C VAL A 97 -14.79 4.77 -23.51
N HIS A 98 -14.26 5.26 -24.63
CA HIS A 98 -13.91 4.46 -25.80
C HIS A 98 -12.38 4.47 -25.93
N LEU A 99 -11.79 3.29 -25.99
CA LEU A 99 -10.34 3.12 -26.06
C LEU A 99 -9.99 2.24 -27.26
N ASP A 100 -9.31 2.84 -28.24
CA ASP A 100 -8.76 2.07 -29.35
C ASP A 100 -7.48 1.39 -28.89
N CYS A 101 -7.51 0.07 -28.85
CA CYS A 101 -6.43 -0.74 -28.30
C CYS A 101 -6.19 -2.03 -29.08
N ARG A 102 -5.00 -2.59 -28.92
CA ARG A 102 -4.67 -3.96 -29.31
C ARG A 102 -4.35 -4.76 -28.06
N VAL A 103 -4.98 -5.92 -27.92
CA VAL A 103 -4.67 -6.84 -26.82
C VAL A 103 -3.45 -7.66 -27.19
N THR A 104 -2.43 -7.62 -26.34
CA THR A 104 -1.26 -8.50 -26.41
C THR A 104 -1.09 -9.23 -25.08
N PHE A 105 -0.33 -10.31 -25.09
CA PHE A 105 -0.04 -11.09 -23.87
C PHE A 105 1.47 -11.07 -23.66
N HIS A 106 1.92 -10.51 -22.54
CA HIS A 106 3.35 -10.34 -22.27
C HIS A 106 3.90 -11.46 -21.39
N GLY A 107 4.94 -12.14 -21.88
CA GLY A 107 5.82 -13.02 -21.11
C GLY A 107 5.18 -14.34 -20.63
N LYS A 108 5.88 -15.04 -19.72
CA LYS A 108 5.46 -16.35 -19.19
C LYS A 108 4.21 -16.30 -18.29
N LEU A 109 3.82 -15.12 -17.80
CA LEU A 109 2.71 -14.92 -16.86
C LEU A 109 1.35 -14.72 -17.55
N ASN A 110 1.31 -14.70 -18.88
CA ASN A 110 0.10 -14.53 -19.68
C ASN A 110 -0.78 -13.32 -19.28
N ILE A 111 -0.14 -12.23 -18.81
CA ILE A 111 -0.86 -11.03 -18.38
C ILE A 111 -1.30 -10.25 -19.62
N PRO A 112 -2.61 -9.97 -19.77
CA PRO A 112 -3.09 -9.19 -20.90
C PRO A 112 -2.63 -7.74 -20.77
N THR A 113 -2.13 -7.20 -21.88
CA THR A 113 -1.67 -5.83 -22.00
C THR A 113 -2.38 -5.15 -23.16
N LEU A 114 -3.00 -4.00 -22.89
CA LEU A 114 -3.59 -3.15 -23.91
C LEU A 114 -2.52 -2.20 -24.46
N LEU A 115 -2.19 -2.32 -25.73
CA LEU A 115 -1.47 -1.29 -26.47
C LEU A 115 -2.50 -0.24 -26.90
N CYS A 116 -2.43 0.96 -26.33
CA CYS A 116 -3.44 2.00 -26.54
C CYS A 116 -2.93 3.09 -27.47
N ARG A 117 -3.80 3.60 -28.37
CA ARG A 117 -3.56 4.84 -29.13
C ARG A 117 -3.74 6.12 -28.30
N CYS A 118 -4.00 6.00 -27.00
CA CYS A 118 -4.44 7.10 -26.17
C CYS A 118 -3.31 8.11 -25.91
N GLU A 119 -3.35 9.25 -26.60
CA GLU A 119 -2.27 10.24 -26.53
C GLU A 119 -2.41 11.21 -25.34
N ASP A 120 -3.63 11.56 -24.91
CA ASP A 120 -3.85 12.56 -23.85
C ASP A 120 -4.05 11.97 -22.45
N VAL A 121 -3.55 12.69 -21.43
CA VAL A 121 -3.65 12.32 -20.01
C VAL A 121 -5.13 12.21 -19.55
N PRO A 122 -6.03 13.18 -19.83
CA PRO A 122 -7.43 13.08 -19.41
C PRO A 122 -8.13 11.77 -19.82
N THR A 123 -7.97 11.32 -21.05
CA THR A 123 -8.57 10.08 -21.53
C THR A 123 -8.03 8.86 -20.77
N ARG A 124 -6.72 8.82 -20.47
CA ARG A 124 -6.11 7.74 -19.68
C ARG A 124 -6.66 7.67 -18.25
N LYS A 125 -6.84 8.81 -17.60
CA LYS A 125 -7.41 8.90 -16.25
C LYS A 125 -8.87 8.45 -16.22
N ARG A 126 -9.67 8.87 -17.21
CA ARG A 126 -11.06 8.43 -17.36
C ARG A 126 -11.15 6.92 -17.57
N PHE A 127 -10.28 6.35 -18.40
CA PHE A 127 -10.22 4.90 -18.59
C PHE A 127 -9.90 4.16 -17.29
N ALA A 128 -8.87 4.59 -16.55
CA ALA A 128 -8.51 3.99 -15.27
C ALA A 128 -9.69 4.03 -14.27
N THR A 129 -10.40 5.15 -14.22
CA THR A 129 -11.58 5.36 -13.36
C THR A 129 -12.76 4.47 -13.77
N ALA A 130 -13.03 4.38 -15.08
CA ALA A 130 -14.08 3.53 -15.63
C ALA A 130 -13.78 2.04 -15.41
N LEU A 131 -12.51 1.64 -15.55
CA LEU A 131 -12.05 0.29 -15.26
C LEU A 131 -12.28 -0.07 -13.79
N HIS A 132 -11.86 0.78 -12.84
CA HIS A 132 -12.10 0.51 -11.41
C HIS A 132 -13.60 0.40 -11.09
N SER A 133 -14.41 1.28 -11.68
CA SER A 133 -15.87 1.22 -11.51
C SER A 133 -16.46 -0.09 -12.03
N HIS A 134 -16.00 -0.56 -13.19
CA HIS A 134 -16.39 -1.86 -13.74
C HIS A 134 -15.99 -3.00 -12.81
N MET A 135 -14.82 -2.93 -12.19
CA MET A 135 -14.37 -3.93 -11.22
C MET A 135 -15.24 -3.96 -9.98
N CYS A 136 -15.68 -2.82 -9.48
CA CYS A 136 -16.64 -2.75 -8.36
C CYS A 136 -17.98 -3.39 -8.74
N GLU A 137 -18.48 -3.13 -9.94
CA GLU A 137 -19.79 -3.63 -10.42
C GLU A 137 -19.78 -5.14 -10.75
N VAL A 138 -18.67 -5.64 -11.31
CA VAL A 138 -18.60 -6.99 -11.87
C VAL A 138 -17.87 -7.96 -10.94
N PHE A 139 -16.82 -7.50 -10.27
CA PHE A 139 -16.02 -8.35 -9.37
C PHE A 139 -16.35 -8.11 -7.90
N HIS A 140 -17.27 -7.18 -7.60
CA HIS A 140 -17.71 -6.83 -6.24
C HIS A 140 -16.57 -6.44 -5.30
N VAL A 141 -15.49 -5.89 -5.86
CA VAL A 141 -14.38 -5.34 -5.07
C VAL A 141 -14.82 -4.08 -4.34
N LYS A 142 -14.11 -3.74 -3.27
CA LYS A 142 -14.35 -2.50 -2.53
C LYS A 142 -14.02 -1.28 -3.41
N PRO A 143 -14.80 -0.19 -3.29
CA PRO A 143 -14.62 1.03 -4.08
C PRO A 143 -13.40 1.86 -3.68
N GLU A 144 -12.74 1.51 -2.58
CA GLU A 144 -11.56 2.21 -2.13
C GLU A 144 -10.35 1.81 -2.99
N MET A 145 -9.75 2.78 -3.68
CA MET A 145 -8.57 2.56 -4.50
C MET A 145 -7.30 2.46 -3.65
N GLN A 146 -6.33 1.70 -4.13
CA GLN A 146 -4.95 1.69 -3.62
C GLN A 146 -3.99 2.06 -4.74
N PHE A 147 -2.90 2.75 -4.39
CA PHE A 147 -1.88 3.16 -5.36
C PHE A 147 -0.49 2.64 -4.98
N LYS A 148 0.26 2.18 -5.97
CA LYS A 148 1.68 1.85 -5.87
C LYS A 148 2.40 2.52 -7.02
N LEU A 149 3.08 3.63 -6.73
CA LEU A 149 3.56 4.52 -7.78
C LEU A 149 4.90 5.16 -7.47
N SER A 150 5.61 5.51 -8.54
CA SER A 150 6.51 6.66 -8.48
C SER A 150 5.70 7.96 -8.56
N LEU A 151 6.03 8.95 -7.73
CA LEU A 151 5.38 10.27 -7.79
C LEU A 151 5.70 11.05 -9.06
N ASP A 152 6.72 10.65 -9.83
CA ASP A 152 6.96 11.16 -11.19
C ASP A 152 5.73 11.00 -12.10
N TYR A 153 4.83 10.06 -11.79
CA TYR A 153 3.69 9.68 -12.62
C TYR A 153 2.33 9.97 -11.96
N MET A 154 2.29 10.77 -10.89
CA MET A 154 1.04 11.02 -10.14
C MET A 154 -0.06 11.69 -10.98
N ASN A 155 0.29 12.35 -12.09
CA ASN A 155 -0.66 12.99 -12.99
C ASN A 155 -1.49 11.98 -13.80
N GLU A 156 -1.04 10.73 -13.92
CA GLU A 156 -1.73 9.65 -14.61
C GLU A 156 -2.77 8.94 -13.74
N LEU A 157 -2.79 9.21 -12.43
CA LEU A 157 -3.69 8.53 -11.49
C LEU A 157 -5.17 8.74 -11.86
N PRO A 158 -6.05 7.75 -11.58
CA PRO A 158 -7.48 7.87 -11.82
C PRO A 158 -8.10 9.08 -11.10
N ASP A 159 -9.28 9.49 -11.55
CA ASP A 159 -10.02 10.61 -10.98
C ASP A 159 -10.64 10.20 -9.64
N THR A 160 -9.92 10.53 -8.56
CA THR A 160 -10.35 10.37 -7.16
C THR A 160 -9.62 11.41 -6.30
N ASN A 161 -10.19 11.73 -5.13
CA ASN A 161 -9.56 12.53 -4.09
C ASN A 161 -9.26 11.71 -2.83
N THR A 162 -9.66 10.45 -2.77
CA THR A 162 -9.40 9.56 -1.64
C THR A 162 -8.70 8.30 -2.11
N VAL A 163 -7.77 7.83 -1.29
CA VAL A 163 -7.05 6.58 -1.50
C VAL A 163 -6.93 5.85 -0.17
N ARG A 164 -7.08 4.53 -0.19
CA ARG A 164 -6.97 3.70 1.01
C ARG A 164 -5.53 3.61 1.48
N ASP A 165 -4.71 3.04 0.61
CA ASP A 165 -3.31 2.79 0.87
C ASP A 165 -2.45 3.29 -0.29
N VAL A 166 -1.28 3.81 0.05
CA VAL A 166 -0.30 4.31 -0.91
C VAL A 166 1.03 3.64 -0.66
N THR A 167 1.65 3.12 -1.70
CA THR A 167 3.04 2.67 -1.70
C THR A 167 3.88 3.54 -2.62
N PHE A 168 4.83 4.28 -2.06
CA PHE A 168 5.80 5.02 -2.86
C PHE A 168 6.94 4.10 -3.32
N LEU A 169 7.15 4.12 -4.64
CA LEU A 169 8.27 3.53 -5.33
C LEU A 169 9.40 4.56 -5.48
N LYS A 170 10.52 4.14 -6.07
CA LYS A 170 11.61 5.06 -6.40
C LYS A 170 11.09 6.18 -7.28
N SER A 171 11.30 7.41 -6.84
CA SER A 171 10.94 8.61 -7.59
C SER A 171 12.14 9.53 -7.75
N SER A 172 12.13 10.39 -8.77
CA SER A 172 13.14 11.44 -8.95
C SER A 172 12.73 12.79 -8.36
N VAL A 173 11.48 12.92 -7.91
CA VAL A 173 10.92 14.17 -7.39
C VAL A 173 11.32 14.45 -5.93
N ASN A 174 11.05 15.68 -5.50
CA ASN A 174 11.32 16.16 -4.15
C ASN A 174 10.04 16.16 -3.28
N SER A 175 10.17 16.67 -2.05
CA SER A 175 9.08 16.82 -1.08
C SER A 175 7.93 17.72 -1.52
N THR A 176 8.16 18.72 -2.38
CA THR A 176 7.08 19.59 -2.88
C THR A 176 6.04 18.79 -3.65
N VAL A 177 6.47 17.86 -4.51
CA VAL A 177 5.55 16.99 -5.26
C VAL A 177 4.84 16.00 -4.34
N ALA A 178 5.50 15.56 -3.25
CA ALA A 178 4.84 14.75 -2.23
C ALA A 178 3.75 15.54 -1.49
N ASP A 179 3.99 16.80 -1.17
CA ASP A 179 2.97 17.68 -0.56
C ASP A 179 1.80 17.91 -1.51
N GLU A 180 2.04 18.18 -2.80
CA GLU A 180 0.99 18.27 -3.83
C GLU A 180 0.15 16.99 -3.90
N PHE A 181 0.80 15.82 -3.79
CA PHE A 181 0.09 14.54 -3.73
C PHE A 181 -0.84 14.46 -2.52
N PHE A 182 -0.38 14.81 -1.32
CA PHE A 182 -1.20 14.75 -0.10
C PHE A 182 -2.28 15.83 -0.03
N GLU A 183 -2.10 16.94 -0.75
CA GLU A 183 -3.15 17.95 -0.93
C GLU A 183 -4.25 17.48 -1.88
N LYS A 184 -3.88 16.72 -2.91
CA LYS A 184 -4.82 16.17 -3.89
C LYS A 184 -5.52 14.90 -3.39
N PHE A 185 -4.82 14.05 -2.63
CA PHE A 185 -5.30 12.74 -2.21
C PHE A 185 -5.30 12.58 -0.69
N HIS A 186 -6.48 12.36 -0.12
CA HIS A 186 -6.64 11.98 1.27
C HIS A 186 -6.36 10.47 1.45
N VAL A 187 -5.22 10.17 2.09
CA VAL A 187 -4.83 8.78 2.44
C VAL A 187 -5.57 8.36 3.72
N THR A 188 -6.48 7.39 3.59
CA THR A 188 -7.41 7.04 4.68
C THR A 188 -6.91 5.96 5.63
N ARG A 189 -5.97 5.11 5.18
CA ARG A 189 -5.45 3.98 5.96
C ARG A 189 -3.94 4.01 6.11
N ALA A 190 -3.15 3.78 5.06
CA ALA A 190 -1.70 3.61 5.22
C ALA A 190 -0.84 4.26 4.13
N LEU A 191 0.35 4.70 4.53
CA LEU A 191 1.46 5.05 3.64
C LEU A 191 2.62 4.08 3.88
N PHE A 192 3.08 3.46 2.80
CA PHE A 192 4.22 2.57 2.77
C PHE A 192 5.31 3.13 1.84
N SER A 193 6.55 3.19 2.32
CA SER A 193 7.71 3.70 1.56
C SER A 193 8.79 2.62 1.47
N LYS A 194 9.05 2.17 0.23
CA LYS A 194 10.06 1.13 -0.03
C LYS A 194 11.48 1.69 -0.01
N ARG A 195 12.45 0.77 0.17
CA ARG A 195 13.92 0.90 0.11
C ARG A 195 14.51 1.73 -1.04
N CYS A 196 13.72 2.13 -2.02
CA CYS A 196 14.19 2.84 -3.20
C CYS A 196 13.73 4.30 -3.28
N VAL A 197 12.98 4.80 -2.29
CA VAL A 197 12.61 6.21 -2.22
C VAL A 197 13.85 7.04 -1.84
N PRO A 198 14.25 8.05 -2.63
CA PRO A 198 15.37 8.89 -2.24
C PRO A 198 15.08 9.60 -0.92
N ASP A 199 16.13 9.82 -0.12
CA ASP A 199 16.10 10.53 1.16
C ASP A 199 15.40 11.89 1.14
N ARG A 200 15.11 12.45 -0.05
CA ARG A 200 14.50 13.77 -0.25
C ARG A 200 12.98 13.75 -0.41
N LEU A 201 12.35 12.60 -0.69
CA LEU A 201 10.92 12.58 -1.06
C LEU A 201 10.02 13.02 0.10
N LEU A 202 10.35 12.61 1.32
CA LEU A 202 9.53 12.89 2.51
C LEU A 202 10.21 13.80 3.52
N LYS A 203 11.52 14.06 3.39
CA LYS A 203 12.31 14.75 4.42
C LYS A 203 11.76 16.12 4.82
N ASP A 204 11.34 16.91 3.85
CA ASP A 204 10.85 18.28 4.09
C ASP A 204 9.32 18.39 3.97
N SER A 205 8.62 17.25 3.84
CA SER A 205 7.16 17.20 3.81
C SER A 205 6.63 17.03 5.24
N TYR A 206 5.58 17.76 5.60
CA TYR A 206 4.90 17.59 6.89
C TYR A 206 3.50 17.00 6.75
N LYS A 207 2.97 16.93 5.52
CA LYS A 207 1.59 16.51 5.25
C LYS A 207 1.37 15.03 5.57
N PHE A 208 2.39 14.20 5.39
CA PHE A 208 2.28 12.77 5.67
C PHE A 208 2.24 12.44 7.18
N LEU A 209 2.63 13.38 8.06
CA LEU A 209 2.75 13.14 9.51
C LEU A 209 1.42 12.83 10.19
N GLU A 210 0.29 13.16 9.55
CA GLU A 210 -1.06 12.91 10.09
C GLU A 210 -1.69 11.61 9.59
N ILE A 211 -1.02 10.91 8.66
CA ILE A 211 -1.48 9.62 8.15
C ILE A 211 -1.49 8.61 9.29
N LYS A 212 -2.58 7.83 9.39
CA LYS A 212 -2.82 6.92 10.50
C LYS A 212 -1.74 5.85 10.65
N ASN A 213 -1.27 5.27 9.55
CA ASN A 213 -0.31 4.18 9.57
C ASN A 213 0.85 4.50 8.62
N LEU A 214 2.05 4.63 9.19
CA LEU A 214 3.27 4.98 8.50
C LEU A 214 4.25 3.82 8.56
N PHE A 215 4.67 3.33 7.41
CA PHE A 215 5.60 2.23 7.27
C PHE A 215 6.73 2.64 6.34
N VAL A 216 7.89 2.99 6.90
CA VAL A 216 8.97 3.64 6.16
C VAL A 216 10.25 2.85 6.29
N SER A 217 10.71 2.28 5.18
CA SER A 217 12.05 1.68 5.12
C SER A 217 13.08 2.72 4.66
N TRP A 218 14.32 2.61 5.15
CA TRP A 218 15.43 3.50 4.79
C TRP A 218 15.15 4.95 5.12
N SER A 219 14.75 5.19 6.37
CA SER A 219 14.40 6.51 6.87
C SER A 219 15.59 7.23 7.52
N SER A 220 16.74 7.27 6.85
CA SER A 220 17.96 7.97 7.31
C SER A 220 17.74 9.47 7.54
N TRP A 221 16.74 10.03 6.84
CA TRP A 221 16.29 11.41 6.89
C TRP A 221 15.34 11.70 8.06
N LEU A 222 14.78 10.67 8.72
CA LEU A 222 13.88 10.85 9.84
C LEU A 222 14.70 11.14 11.10
N ASP A 223 14.62 12.37 11.58
CA ASP A 223 15.22 12.79 12.85
C ASP A 223 14.18 12.87 13.99
N ILE A 224 14.67 13.15 15.19
CA ILE A 224 13.81 13.32 16.37
C ILE A 224 12.82 14.47 16.23
N SER A 225 13.20 15.56 15.55
CA SER A 225 12.34 16.73 15.36
C SER A 225 11.09 16.40 14.55
N LEU A 226 11.23 15.55 13.53
CA LEU A 226 10.11 15.02 12.76
C LEU A 226 9.33 13.97 13.56
N LEU A 227 10.02 13.03 14.20
CA LEU A 227 9.39 11.95 14.97
C LEU A 227 8.45 12.47 16.06
N LEU A 228 8.83 13.54 16.77
CA LEU A 228 8.01 14.16 17.82
C LEU A 228 6.75 14.86 17.27
N LYS A 229 6.73 15.22 15.98
CA LYS A 229 5.59 15.88 15.31
C LYS A 229 4.60 14.88 14.69
N VAL A 230 4.98 13.61 14.56
CA VAL A 230 4.11 12.57 13.95
C VAL A 230 2.84 12.41 14.80
N LYS A 231 1.67 12.44 14.15
CA LYS A 231 0.35 12.22 14.75
C LYS A 231 -0.32 10.98 14.12
N CYS A 232 0.37 9.85 14.21
CA CYS A 232 -0.10 8.58 13.66
C CYS A 232 -0.63 7.63 14.75
N GLU A 233 -1.31 6.57 14.32
CA GLU A 233 -1.67 5.42 15.15
C GLU A 233 -0.55 4.39 15.16
N ASN A 234 0.07 4.11 14.02
CA ASN A 234 1.16 3.13 13.92
C ASN A 234 2.32 3.70 13.11
N LEU A 235 3.54 3.60 13.66
CA LEU A 235 4.78 3.98 12.98
C LEU A 235 5.75 2.81 12.98
N VAL A 236 6.19 2.40 11.80
CA VAL A 236 7.25 1.41 11.65
C VAL A 236 8.33 1.99 10.77
N VAL A 237 9.54 2.06 11.31
CA VAL A 237 10.69 2.65 10.63
C VAL A 237 11.86 1.67 10.65
N GLN A 238 12.61 1.66 9.55
CA GLN A 238 13.77 0.79 9.40
C GLN A 238 14.96 1.56 8.82
N CYS A 239 16.18 1.25 9.29
CA CYS A 239 17.42 1.88 8.83
C CYS A 239 17.38 3.42 8.95
N SER A 240 16.85 3.93 10.05
CA SER A 240 16.94 5.35 10.43
C SER A 240 18.28 5.69 11.10
N THR A 241 18.56 6.98 11.22
CA THR A 241 19.68 7.54 11.99
C THR A 241 19.31 7.82 13.45
N LEU A 242 18.13 7.36 13.90
CA LEU A 242 17.66 7.55 15.27
C LEU A 242 18.53 6.76 16.26
N HIS A 243 19.02 7.45 17.28
CA HIS A 243 19.89 6.90 18.31
C HIS A 243 19.17 6.79 19.66
N LYS A 244 19.90 6.29 20.68
CA LYS A 244 19.40 6.11 22.05
C LYS A 244 18.69 7.34 22.60
N LYS A 245 19.32 8.52 22.49
CA LYS A 245 18.78 9.77 23.05
C LYS A 245 17.45 10.15 22.40
N ASP A 246 17.35 10.03 21.08
CA ASP A 246 16.13 10.32 20.33
C ASP A 246 14.97 9.44 20.79
N MET A 247 15.23 8.16 21.08
CA MET A 247 14.20 7.26 21.61
C MET A 247 13.79 7.57 23.04
N ILE A 248 14.74 7.99 23.89
CA ILE A 248 14.42 8.46 25.24
C ILE A 248 13.52 9.70 25.16
N ASP A 249 13.89 10.67 24.33
CA ASP A 249 13.13 11.91 24.13
C ASP A 249 11.73 11.62 23.57
N PHE A 250 11.62 10.69 22.62
CA PHE A 250 10.34 10.21 22.10
C PHE A 250 9.44 9.60 23.17
N LEU A 251 9.97 8.68 23.99
CA LEU A 251 9.20 8.03 25.05
C LEU A 251 8.80 8.99 26.17
N ASN A 252 9.68 9.94 26.54
CA ASN A 252 9.35 11.01 27.48
C ASN A 252 8.23 11.91 26.96
N ASN A 253 8.31 12.34 25.69
CA ASN A 253 7.26 13.11 25.05
C ASN A 253 5.91 12.36 25.05
N TRP A 254 5.91 11.05 24.83
CA TRP A 254 4.70 10.24 24.98
C TRP A 254 4.23 10.18 26.45
N LEU A 255 5.12 10.01 27.44
CA LEU A 255 4.76 9.99 28.87
C LEU A 255 4.16 11.31 29.36
N GLU A 256 4.52 12.43 28.75
CA GLU A 256 3.96 13.76 29.01
C GLU A 256 2.53 13.95 28.46
N GLY A 257 2.02 12.97 27.70
CA GLY A 257 0.66 12.97 27.17
C GLY A 257 0.55 13.34 25.69
N ASN A 258 1.66 13.54 24.99
CA ASN A 258 1.63 13.85 23.55
C ASN A 258 1.32 12.61 22.70
N ASN A 259 0.76 12.84 21.52
CA ASN A 259 0.35 11.81 20.55
C ASN A 259 -0.51 10.70 21.18
N THR A 260 -1.69 11.07 21.69
CA THR A 260 -2.68 10.15 22.29
C THR A 260 -3.27 9.12 21.32
N ARG A 261 -3.07 9.33 20.01
CA ARG A 261 -3.53 8.41 18.95
C ARG A 261 -2.58 7.22 18.77
N LEU A 262 -1.34 7.33 19.24
CA LEU A 262 -0.31 6.33 19.03
C LEU A 262 -0.68 5.00 19.67
N LYS A 263 -0.57 3.93 18.89
CA LYS A 263 -0.82 2.54 19.30
C LYS A 263 0.43 1.70 19.20
N ALA A 264 1.24 1.85 18.16
CA ALA A 264 2.49 1.10 18.03
C ALA A 264 3.61 1.91 17.38
N VAL A 265 4.83 1.74 17.89
CA VAL A 265 6.07 2.16 17.22
C VAL A 265 7.01 0.98 17.15
N SER A 266 7.64 0.78 16.00
CA SER A 266 8.71 -0.20 15.85
C SER A 266 9.85 0.40 15.05
N VAL A 267 11.03 0.41 15.65
CA VAL A 267 12.26 0.92 15.05
C VAL A 267 13.20 -0.26 14.84
N PHE A 268 13.57 -0.52 13.60
CA PHE A 268 14.42 -1.65 13.22
C PHE A 268 15.76 -1.18 12.65
N ARG A 269 16.87 -1.78 13.11
CA ARG A 269 18.23 -1.53 12.60
C ARG A 269 18.61 -0.06 12.63
N SER A 270 18.36 0.61 13.76
CA SER A 270 18.67 2.05 13.90
C SER A 270 19.26 2.38 15.26
N VAL A 271 18.68 1.83 16.32
CA VAL A 271 19.04 2.15 17.70
C VAL A 271 20.34 1.52 18.19
N ALA A 272 21.02 0.74 17.33
CA ALA A 272 22.25 0.00 17.61
C ALA A 272 22.20 -0.79 18.95
N ASN A 273 23.35 -1.23 19.44
CA ASN A 273 23.50 -2.02 20.66
C ASN A 273 22.93 -1.36 21.94
N ASP A 274 22.55 -0.08 21.87
CA ASP A 274 22.14 0.73 23.02
C ASP A 274 20.66 0.59 23.39
N ALA A 275 19.88 -0.22 22.68
CA ALA A 275 18.44 -0.29 22.92
C ALA A 275 18.08 -0.71 24.35
N HIS A 276 18.90 -1.57 24.98
CA HIS A 276 18.72 -1.95 26.37
C HIS A 276 18.99 -0.79 27.35
N LEU A 277 19.96 0.09 27.01
CA LEU A 277 20.29 1.29 27.79
C LEU A 277 19.19 2.36 27.72
N ILE A 278 18.35 2.35 26.69
CA ILE A 278 17.15 3.20 26.64
C ILE A 278 16.25 2.88 27.82
N MET A 279 16.06 1.58 28.10
CA MET A 279 15.13 1.12 29.12
C MET A 279 15.62 1.39 30.55
N ASP A 280 16.93 1.55 30.78
CA ASP A 280 17.48 1.99 32.07
C ASP A 280 17.07 3.41 32.47
N ASN A 281 16.59 4.22 31.52
CA ASN A 281 16.16 5.59 31.80
C ASN A 281 14.74 5.66 32.36
N PHE A 282 14.03 4.54 32.45
CA PHE A 282 12.62 4.52 32.83
C PHE A 282 12.38 3.57 34.01
N ASN A 283 11.47 3.97 34.91
CA ASN A 283 10.93 3.08 35.92
C ASN A 283 9.84 2.20 35.31
N LEU A 284 10.21 0.99 34.89
CA LEU A 284 9.35 0.07 34.17
C LEU A 284 8.64 -0.90 35.14
N GLU A 285 7.33 -1.07 34.98
CA GLU A 285 6.61 -2.16 35.64
C GLU A 285 6.94 -3.50 34.95
N ALA A 286 6.83 -4.60 35.69
CA ALA A 286 7.02 -5.93 35.14
C ALA A 286 5.94 -6.23 34.07
N TRP A 287 6.37 -6.75 32.93
CA TRP A 287 5.47 -7.23 31.89
C TRP A 287 5.00 -8.66 32.20
N ASP A 288 3.69 -8.90 32.14
CA ASP A 288 3.13 -10.25 32.23
C ASP A 288 2.42 -10.63 30.92
N PRO A 289 2.95 -11.58 30.11
CA PRO A 289 2.33 -12.00 28.86
C PRO A 289 0.95 -12.66 29.02
N LYS A 290 0.57 -13.10 30.23
CA LYS A 290 -0.78 -13.62 30.50
C LYS A 290 -1.81 -12.50 30.56
N VAL A 291 -1.44 -11.34 31.08
CA VAL A 291 -2.31 -10.16 31.23
C VAL A 291 -2.13 -9.19 30.06
N ASP A 292 -0.90 -8.84 29.74
CA ASP A 292 -0.51 -7.84 28.77
C ASP A 292 -0.40 -8.46 27.36
N LYS A 293 -1.57 -8.70 26.75
CA LYS A 293 -1.67 -9.33 25.43
C LYS A 293 -1.15 -8.41 24.33
N ILE A 294 -0.17 -8.92 23.58
CA ILE A 294 0.34 -8.28 22.37
C ILE A 294 -0.67 -8.48 21.23
N LYS A 295 -1.30 -7.40 20.78
CA LYS A 295 -2.23 -7.41 19.65
C LYS A 295 -1.96 -6.21 18.74
N TYR A 296 -1.53 -6.49 17.52
CA TYR A 296 -1.34 -5.46 16.50
C TYR A 296 -2.61 -5.23 15.69
N ASP A 297 -2.85 -3.98 15.32
CA ASP A 297 -3.92 -3.60 14.42
C ASP A 297 -3.66 -4.15 13.00
N GLU A 298 -4.72 -4.33 12.22
CA GLU A 298 -4.69 -4.96 10.90
C GLU A 298 -3.64 -4.37 9.95
N PRO A 299 -3.49 -3.03 9.80
CA PRO A 299 -2.49 -2.48 8.88
C PRO A 299 -1.06 -2.89 9.24
N VAL A 300 -0.74 -3.00 10.53
CA VAL A 300 0.58 -3.47 10.97
C VAL A 300 0.74 -4.93 10.58
N ARG A 301 -0.27 -5.77 10.82
CA ARG A 301 -0.25 -7.20 10.40
C ARG A 301 -0.04 -7.35 8.89
N ASP A 302 -0.75 -6.55 8.11
CA ASP A 302 -0.74 -6.59 6.65
C ASP A 302 0.63 -6.16 6.07
N TYR A 303 1.17 -5.02 6.51
CA TYR A 303 2.41 -4.45 5.93
C TYR A 303 3.69 -4.93 6.61
N CYS A 304 3.60 -5.42 7.84
CA CYS A 304 4.75 -5.88 8.59
C CYS A 304 4.86 -7.39 8.66
N GLU A 305 4.08 -8.20 7.91
CA GLU A 305 4.16 -9.68 7.93
C GLU A 305 5.61 -10.19 7.86
N GLY A 306 6.40 -9.70 6.90
CA GLY A 306 7.82 -10.04 6.79
C GLY A 306 8.70 -9.45 7.89
N LEU A 307 8.33 -8.29 8.46
CA LEU A 307 9.00 -7.70 9.62
C LEU A 307 8.67 -8.44 10.92
N PHE A 308 7.50 -9.09 11.03
CA PHE A 308 7.17 -9.93 12.16
C PHE A 308 8.08 -11.13 12.26
N CYS A 309 8.73 -11.59 11.19
CA CYS A 309 9.82 -12.56 11.31
C CYS A 309 10.95 -12.00 12.18
N PHE A 310 11.36 -10.74 11.95
CA PHE A 310 12.33 -10.05 12.81
C PHE A 310 11.78 -9.73 14.21
N MET A 311 10.46 -9.65 14.39
CA MET A 311 9.84 -9.57 15.71
C MET A 311 9.67 -10.94 16.38
N CYS A 312 9.57 -12.05 15.66
CA CYS A 312 9.61 -13.37 16.27
C CYS A 312 10.98 -13.60 16.91
N ASP A 313 12.02 -13.07 16.25
CA ASP A 313 13.36 -12.92 16.83
C ASP A 313 13.38 -12.03 18.09
N ILE A 314 12.46 -11.06 18.27
CA ILE A 314 12.43 -10.28 19.53
C ILE A 314 12.19 -11.16 20.74
N ASN A 315 11.44 -12.26 20.62
CA ASN A 315 11.26 -13.17 21.75
C ASN A 315 12.53 -13.98 22.02
N LYS A 316 13.30 -14.31 20.98
CA LYS A 316 14.52 -15.13 21.06
C LYS A 316 15.75 -14.34 21.50
N TYR A 317 15.84 -13.10 21.07
CA TYR A 317 16.94 -12.16 21.35
C TYR A 317 16.48 -10.99 22.21
N MET A 318 15.41 -11.20 22.99
CA MET A 318 14.89 -10.19 23.91
C MET A 318 15.98 -9.88 24.93
N LEU A 319 16.46 -8.64 24.95
CA LEU A 319 17.37 -8.22 26.00
C LEU A 319 16.57 -7.88 27.25
N ARG A 320 15.52 -7.08 27.09
CA ARG A 320 14.65 -6.68 28.20
C ARG A 320 13.30 -6.16 27.69
N SER A 321 12.34 -6.12 28.59
CA SER A 321 11.00 -5.58 28.36
C SER A 321 10.45 -4.98 29.64
N GLY A 322 9.45 -4.13 29.51
CA GLY A 322 8.73 -3.59 30.66
C GLY A 322 7.57 -2.71 30.23
N ILE A 323 6.73 -2.36 31.20
CA ILE A 323 5.55 -1.52 30.97
C ILE A 323 5.83 -0.10 31.42
N LEU A 324 5.62 0.85 30.49
CA LEU A 324 5.50 2.26 30.78
C LEU A 324 4.05 2.59 31.13
N ARG A 325 3.87 3.48 32.10
CA ARG A 325 2.56 4.03 32.44
C ARG A 325 2.59 5.55 32.28
N ARG A 326 1.72 6.05 31.42
CA ARG A 326 1.49 7.48 31.26
C ARG A 326 0.70 8.00 32.46
N LYS A 327 1.21 9.03 33.12
CA LYS A 327 0.62 9.56 34.36
C LYS A 327 -0.71 10.29 34.14
N SER A 328 -0.87 10.94 32.99
CA SER A 328 -2.02 11.79 32.71
C SER A 328 -3.34 11.04 32.53
N ASP A 329 -3.31 9.85 31.92
CA ASP A 329 -4.51 9.06 31.58
C ASP A 329 -4.42 7.59 32.04
N GLY A 330 -3.31 7.18 32.68
CA GLY A 330 -3.09 5.82 33.14
C GLY A 330 -2.79 4.81 32.03
N THR A 331 -2.68 5.25 30.77
CA THR A 331 -2.42 4.38 29.61
C THR A 331 -1.12 3.63 29.78
N ARG A 332 -1.18 2.32 29.50
CA ARG A 332 -0.04 1.40 29.62
C ARG A 332 0.52 1.10 28.24
N ALA A 333 1.85 1.06 28.14
CA ALA A 333 2.53 0.66 26.92
C ALA A 333 3.67 -0.30 27.22
N LEU A 334 3.71 -1.40 26.47
CA LEU A 334 4.80 -2.35 26.48
C LEU A 334 5.97 -1.81 25.66
N VAL A 335 7.15 -1.73 26.28
CA VAL A 335 8.41 -1.45 25.62
C VAL A 335 9.27 -2.70 25.61
N ARG A 336 9.85 -3.02 24.45
CA ARG A 336 10.75 -4.16 24.27
C ARG A 336 11.97 -3.73 23.48
N ALA A 337 13.13 -4.16 23.92
CA ALA A 337 14.40 -3.87 23.26
C ALA A 337 15.20 -5.15 22.95
N THR A 338 15.84 -5.14 21.79
CA THR A 338 16.88 -6.11 21.37
C THR A 338 18.11 -5.34 20.89
N TYR A 339 19.18 -6.04 20.49
CA TYR A 339 20.41 -5.43 20.00
C TYR A 339 20.26 -4.41 18.85
N GLU A 340 19.17 -4.44 18.09
CA GLU A 340 18.98 -3.50 16.97
C GLU A 340 17.54 -2.97 16.84
N GLN A 341 16.68 -3.28 17.81
CA GLN A 341 15.25 -3.01 17.68
C GLN A 341 14.68 -2.42 18.96
N LEU A 342 13.78 -1.46 18.80
CA LEU A 342 12.93 -0.96 19.88
C LEU A 342 11.48 -1.06 19.43
N HIS A 343 10.66 -1.66 20.28
CA HIS A 343 9.23 -1.79 20.06
C HIS A 343 8.49 -1.15 21.21
N PHE A 344 7.50 -0.36 20.87
CA PHE A 344 6.58 0.29 21.76
C PHE A 344 5.17 -0.08 21.31
N LEU A 345 4.33 -0.58 22.23
CA LEU A 345 2.96 -1.00 21.94
C LEU A 345 2.05 -0.58 23.09
N VAL A 346 1.08 0.29 22.80
CA VAL A 346 0.01 0.63 23.74
C VAL A 346 -0.88 -0.59 23.94
N LEU A 347 -1.08 -0.95 25.20
CA LEU A 347 -1.91 -2.07 25.59
C LEU A 347 -3.38 -1.65 25.59
N LYS A 348 -4.25 -2.52 25.08
CA LYS A 348 -5.69 -2.35 25.20
C LYS A 348 -6.06 -2.76 26.63
N ASN A 349 -6.64 -1.83 27.40
CA ASN A 349 -7.13 -2.08 28.75
C ASN A 349 -8.22 -3.15 28.78
#